data_AF-A0A2V6BZE1-F1
#
_entry.id   AF-A0A2V6BZE1-F1
#
_cell.length_a   1.000
_cell.length_b   1.000
_cell.length_c   1.000
_cell.angle_alpha   90.00
_cell.angle_beta   90.00
_cell.angle_gamma   90.00
#
_symmetry.space_group_name_H-M   'P 1'
#
loop_
_entity.id
_entity.type
_entity.pdbx_description
1 polymer ?
#
loop_
_entity_poly.entity_id
_entity_poly.type
_entity_poly.pdbx_seq_one_letter_code
_entity_poly.pdbx_strand_id
1 'polypeptide(L)'
;MNIIANLFKSSLGKKYVMAVTGGALFLFVVGHLLGNLQFFLGPEVINRYGHFLQANQEILWPARLGLLVMVALHIWSAVKVSAENRAARPVPYADWHPTVASYASRTMLMSGLIIGAFVVYHLLHFTVQTKSINFTGQDFVALRDTEGRHDVYRMMVAGFQVPLVSGFYVLAMALLCLHLSHGIGAMFQSLGWKDEVYGPWI
;
A
#
# COMPACT_ATOMS: atom_id res chain seq x y z
N MET A 1 -11.54 -31.04 11.29
CA MET A 1 -11.58 -29.56 11.43
C MET A 1 -10.83 -28.97 10.23
N ASN A 2 -11.51 -28.26 9.32
CA ASN A 2 -10.88 -27.76 8.09
C ASN A 2 -10.22 -26.40 8.35
N ILE A 3 -8.90 -26.41 8.55
CA ILE A 3 -8.08 -25.23 8.86
C ILE A 3 -8.24 -24.15 7.78
N ILE A 4 -8.28 -24.54 6.50
CA ILE A 4 -8.44 -23.62 5.38
C ILE A 4 -9.81 -22.94 5.44
N ALA A 5 -10.88 -23.70 5.68
CA ALA A 5 -12.21 -23.13 5.82
C ALA A 5 -12.30 -22.16 7.01
N ASN A 6 -11.65 -22.48 8.12
CA ASN A 6 -11.64 -21.64 9.31
C ASN A 6 -10.83 -20.34 9.12
N LEU A 7 -9.78 -20.36 8.30
CA LEU A 7 -8.98 -19.18 7.96
C LEU A 7 -9.84 -18.09 7.30
N PHE A 8 -10.79 -18.47 6.43
CA PHE A 8 -11.63 -17.50 5.72
C PHE A 8 -12.99 -17.24 6.37
N LYS A 9 -13.50 -18.16 7.21
CA LYS A 9 -14.83 -18.01 7.84
C LYS A 9 -14.79 -17.36 9.21
N SER A 10 -13.78 -17.64 10.03
CA SER A 10 -13.68 -17.11 11.39
C SER A 10 -13.18 -15.66 11.42
N SER A 11 -13.59 -14.90 12.43
CA SER A 11 -13.09 -13.53 12.63
C SER A 11 -11.59 -13.50 12.95
N LEU A 12 -11.08 -14.53 13.65
CA LEU A 12 -9.66 -14.67 13.94
C LEU A 12 -8.84 -14.98 12.67
N GLY A 13 -9.32 -15.91 11.84
CA GLY A 13 -8.68 -16.23 10.56
C GLY A 13 -8.54 -15.01 9.64
N LYS A 14 -9.59 -14.18 9.54
CA LYS A 14 -9.54 -12.92 8.76
C LYS A 14 -8.52 -11.93 9.32
N LYS A 15 -8.38 -11.84 10.65
CA LYS A 15 -7.33 -11.01 11.28
C LYS A 15 -5.93 -11.51 10.94
N TYR A 16 -5.71 -12.83 10.93
CA TYR A 16 -4.43 -13.40 10.49
C TYR A 16 -4.15 -13.12 9.01
N VAL A 17 -5.13 -13.30 8.12
CA VAL A 17 -4.98 -12.95 6.70
C VAL A 17 -4.63 -11.47 6.55
N MET A 18 -5.34 -10.58 7.25
CA MET A 18 -5.07 -9.14 7.24
C MET A 18 -3.65 -8.81 7.73
N ALA A 19 -3.21 -9.42 8.84
CA ALA A 19 -1.90 -9.18 9.43
C ALA A 19 -0.77 -9.66 8.52
N VAL A 20 -0.85 -10.88 7.98
CA VAL A 20 0.18 -11.45 7.10
C VAL A 20 0.27 -10.66 5.79
N THR A 21 -0.88 -10.37 5.16
CA THR A 21 -0.90 -9.56 3.93
C THR A 21 -0.42 -8.13 4.19
N GLY A 22 -0.81 -7.51 5.32
CA GLY A 22 -0.35 -6.18 5.73
C GLY A 22 1.16 -6.12 5.96
N GLY A 23 1.73 -7.14 6.61
CA GLY A 23 3.18 -7.25 6.82
C GLY A 23 3.96 -7.41 5.52
N ALA A 24 3.49 -8.26 4.61
CA ALA A 24 4.11 -8.43 3.30
C ALA A 24 4.03 -7.14 2.46
N LEU A 25 2.89 -6.44 2.48
CA LEU A 25 2.74 -5.14 1.82
C LEU A 25 3.62 -4.07 2.44
N PHE A 26 3.80 -4.05 3.77
CA PHE A 26 4.73 -3.14 4.44
C PHE A 26 6.18 -3.38 3.97
N LEU A 27 6.64 -4.63 3.94
CA LEU A 27 7.97 -4.97 3.41
C LEU A 27 8.13 -4.54 1.96
N PHE A 28 7.11 -4.74 1.13
CA PHE A 28 7.11 -4.25 -0.24
C PHE A 28 7.22 -2.72 -0.30
N VAL A 29 6.45 -1.98 0.51
CA VAL A 29 6.52 -0.50 0.54
C VAL A 29 7.91 -0.03 0.93
N VAL A 30 8.58 -0.68 1.89
CA VAL A 30 9.98 -0.35 2.25
C VAL A 30 10.91 -0.58 1.06
N GLY A 31 10.87 -1.75 0.43
CA GLY A 31 11.69 -2.04 -0.75
C GLY A 31 11.38 -1.11 -1.93
N HIS A 32 10.11 -0.80 -2.14
CA HIS A 32 9.64 0.13 -3.17
C HIS A 32 10.16 1.55 -2.92
N LEU A 33 10.11 2.04 -1.67
CA LEU A 33 10.68 3.32 -1.29
C LEU A 33 12.19 3.34 -1.54
N LEU A 34 12.92 2.31 -1.12
CA LEU A 34 14.38 2.21 -1.37
C LEU A 34 14.71 2.25 -2.87
N GLY A 35 13.94 1.56 -3.71
CA GLY A 35 14.06 1.64 -5.16
C GLY A 35 13.82 3.05 -5.70
N ASN A 36 12.80 3.76 -5.20
CA ASN A 36 12.51 5.14 -5.60
C ASN A 36 13.56 6.14 -5.10
N LEU A 37 14.16 5.93 -3.92
CA LEU A 37 15.21 6.81 -3.39
C LEU A 37 16.46 6.84 -4.28
N GLN A 38 16.67 5.84 -5.14
CA GLN A 38 17.71 5.88 -6.16
C GLN A 38 17.56 7.06 -7.13
N PHE A 39 16.37 7.68 -7.22
CA PHE A 39 16.16 8.93 -7.94
C PHE A 39 17.17 10.02 -7.54
N PHE A 40 17.51 10.11 -6.24
CA PHE A 40 18.46 11.09 -5.72
C PHE A 40 19.93 10.78 -6.05
N LEU A 41 20.21 9.58 -6.59
CA LEU A 41 21.55 9.18 -7.05
C LEU A 41 21.80 9.54 -8.52
N GLY A 42 20.81 10.13 -9.20
CA GLY A 42 20.90 10.64 -10.56
C GLY A 42 20.18 9.77 -11.61
N PRO A 43 19.99 10.31 -12.83
CA PRO A 43 19.18 9.68 -13.87
C PRO A 43 19.64 8.28 -14.26
N GLU A 44 20.96 8.09 -14.37
CA GLU A 44 21.53 6.82 -14.80
C GLU A 44 21.20 5.67 -13.83
N VAL A 45 21.26 5.92 -12.52
CA VAL A 45 21.06 4.89 -11.50
C VAL A 45 19.62 4.37 -11.55
N ILE A 46 18.63 5.26 -11.57
CA ILE A 46 17.22 4.87 -11.59
C ILE A 46 16.78 4.29 -12.94
N ASN A 47 17.31 4.80 -14.05
CA ASN A 47 17.00 4.26 -15.37
C ASN A 47 17.57 2.85 -15.55
N ARG A 48 18.81 2.62 -15.09
CA ARG A 48 19.41 1.27 -15.05
C ARG A 48 18.63 0.32 -14.16
N TYR A 49 18.20 0.78 -12.98
CA TYR A 49 17.36 -0.03 -12.09
C TYR A 49 16.01 -0.38 -12.73
N GLY A 50 15.34 0.59 -13.35
CA GLY A 50 14.10 0.38 -14.10
C GLY A 50 14.28 -0.62 -15.25
N HIS A 51 15.37 -0.50 -16.00
CA HIS A 51 15.73 -1.44 -17.06
C HIS A 51 15.97 -2.85 -16.51
N PHE A 52 16.73 -3.00 -15.41
CA PHE A 52 16.96 -4.29 -14.76
C PHE A 52 15.64 -4.97 -14.37
N LEU A 53 14.70 -4.24 -13.76
CA LEU A 53 13.39 -4.81 -13.42
C LEU A 53 12.61 -5.24 -14.66
N GLN A 54 12.59 -4.40 -15.70
CA GLN A 54 11.84 -4.69 -16.92
C GLN A 54 12.49 -5.81 -17.77
N ALA A 55 13.80 -6.01 -17.67
CA ALA A 55 14.49 -7.13 -18.31
C ALA A 55 14.14 -8.49 -17.66
N ASN A 56 13.69 -8.50 -16.41
CA ASN A 56 13.36 -9.71 -15.63
C ASN A 56 11.85 -9.91 -15.48
N GLN A 57 11.10 -9.91 -16.59
CA GLN A 57 9.63 -10.03 -16.59
C GLN A 57 9.13 -11.29 -15.88
N GLU A 58 9.87 -12.39 -15.95
CA GLU A 58 9.52 -13.69 -15.34
C GLU A 58 9.44 -13.62 -13.81
N ILE A 59 10.19 -12.70 -13.19
CA ILE A 59 10.15 -12.45 -11.75
C ILE A 59 9.16 -11.32 -11.44
N LEU A 60 9.12 -10.30 -12.31
CA LEU A 60 8.30 -9.10 -12.11
C LEU A 60 6.79 -9.40 -12.12
N TRP A 61 6.31 -10.27 -13.02
CA TRP A 61 4.88 -10.59 -13.11
C TRP A 61 4.35 -11.38 -11.92
N PRO A 62 5.01 -12.46 -11.46
CA PRO A 62 4.63 -13.11 -10.20
C PRO A 62 4.61 -12.14 -9.02
N ALA A 63 5.60 -11.26 -8.91
CA ALA A 63 5.61 -10.23 -7.86
C ALA A 63 4.40 -9.30 -7.97
N ARG A 64 4.07 -8.79 -9.17
CA ARG A 64 2.90 -7.93 -9.40
C ARG A 64 1.58 -8.63 -9.04
N LEU A 65 1.37 -9.84 -9.56
CA LEU A 65 0.15 -10.60 -9.29
C LEU A 65 0.03 -10.96 -7.81
N GLY A 66 1.13 -11.38 -7.18
CA GLY A 66 1.18 -11.65 -5.75
C GLY A 66 0.80 -10.43 -4.92
N LEU A 67 1.35 -9.25 -5.23
CA LEU A 67 1.01 -8.00 -4.55
C LEU A 67 -0.46 -7.63 -4.74
N LEU A 68 -1.00 -7.75 -5.95
CA LEU A 68 -2.42 -7.48 -6.21
C LEU A 68 -3.33 -8.42 -5.41
N VAL A 69 -2.98 -9.70 -5.31
CA VAL A 69 -3.68 -10.67 -4.46
C VAL A 69 -3.58 -10.28 -2.99
N MET A 70 -2.40 -9.88 -2.50
CA MET A 70 -2.22 -9.43 -1.12
C MET A 70 -3.05 -8.18 -0.81
N VAL A 71 -3.06 -7.18 -1.70
CA VAL A 71 -3.90 -5.98 -1.55
C VAL A 71 -5.38 -6.37 -1.49
N ALA A 72 -5.84 -7.23 -2.40
CA ALA A 72 -7.23 -7.67 -2.44
C ALA A 72 -7.63 -8.41 -1.16
N LEU A 73 -6.81 -9.35 -0.69
CA LEU A 73 -7.04 -10.10 0.54
C LEU A 73 -6.99 -9.20 1.79
N HIS A 74 -6.09 -8.23 1.81
CA HIS A 74 -5.96 -7.26 2.89
C HIS A 74 -7.23 -6.40 3.01
N ILE A 75 -7.68 -5.80 1.89
CA ILE A 75 -8.90 -4.98 1.84
C ILE A 75 -10.13 -5.84 2.15
N TRP A 76 -10.25 -7.03 1.56
CA TRP A 76 -11.36 -7.94 1.82
C TRP A 76 -11.48 -8.28 3.31
N SER A 77 -10.37 -8.65 3.94
CA SER A 77 -10.33 -8.98 5.37
C SER A 77 -10.71 -7.76 6.21
N ALA A 78 -10.20 -6.57 5.87
CA ALA A 78 -10.48 -5.32 6.57
C ALA A 78 -11.96 -4.95 6.52
N VAL A 79 -12.56 -5.04 5.34
CA VAL A 79 -14.00 -4.78 5.15
C VAL A 79 -14.83 -5.79 5.93
N LYS A 80 -14.51 -7.09 5.85
CA LYS A 80 -15.28 -8.13 6.55
C LYS A 80 -15.20 -7.99 8.07
N VAL A 81 -14.00 -7.81 8.63
CA VAL A 81 -13.83 -7.61 10.07
C VAL A 81 -14.52 -6.32 10.52
N SER A 82 -14.43 -5.24 9.75
CA SER A 82 -15.12 -3.99 10.08
C SER A 82 -16.64 -4.13 10.03
N ALA A 83 -17.18 -4.90 9.09
CA ALA A 83 -18.61 -5.17 8.99
C ALA A 83 -19.08 -6.03 10.18
N GLU A 84 -18.33 -7.07 10.54
CA GLU A 84 -18.60 -7.91 11.72
C GLU A 84 -18.57 -7.10 13.02
N ASN A 85 -17.56 -6.25 13.21
CA ASN A 85 -17.47 -5.38 14.37
C ASN A 85 -18.65 -4.41 14.48
N ARG A 86 -19.17 -3.92 13.35
CA ARG A 86 -20.35 -3.05 13.31
C ARG A 86 -21.63 -3.83 13.59
N ALA A 87 -21.79 -5.01 12.99
CA ALA A 87 -22.95 -5.87 13.22
C ALA A 87 -23.04 -6.38 14.67
N ALA A 88 -21.90 -6.60 15.33
CA ALA A 88 -21.83 -6.95 16.74
C ALA A 88 -22.25 -5.80 17.69
N ARG A 89 -22.49 -4.59 17.17
CA ARG A 89 -22.87 -3.39 17.94
C ARG A 89 -24.10 -2.72 17.33
N PRO A 90 -25.29 -3.33 17.46
CA PRO A 90 -26.52 -2.79 16.86
C PRO A 90 -27.02 -1.53 17.56
N VAL A 91 -26.70 -1.33 18.85
CA VAL A 91 -27.03 -0.12 19.61
C VAL A 91 -25.75 0.69 19.84
N PRO A 92 -25.69 1.98 19.42
CA PRO A 92 -24.53 2.83 19.66
C PRO A 92 -24.42 3.20 21.15
N TYR A 93 -23.21 3.58 21.59
CA TYR A 93 -22.99 4.04 22.95
C TYR A 93 -23.79 5.32 23.23
N ALA A 94 -24.56 5.31 24.33
CA ALA A 94 -25.29 6.49 24.79
C ALA A 94 -24.36 7.65 25.16
N ASP A 95 -23.19 7.33 25.70
CA ASP A 95 -22.13 8.28 26.03
C ASP A 95 -20.81 7.79 25.41
N TRP A 96 -20.24 8.56 24.48
CA TRP A 96 -19.08 8.13 23.69
C TRP A 96 -17.80 8.84 24.10
N HIS A 97 -17.02 8.18 24.95
CA HIS A 97 -15.69 8.61 25.37
C HIS A 97 -14.67 7.49 25.05
N PRO A 98 -13.97 7.53 23.91
CA PRO A 98 -13.02 6.48 23.54
C PRO A 98 -11.79 6.52 24.45
N THR A 99 -11.64 5.52 25.32
CA THR A 99 -10.53 5.40 26.28
C THR A 99 -9.29 4.70 25.71
N VAL A 100 -9.48 3.79 24.74
CA VAL A 100 -8.39 2.96 24.17
C VAL A 100 -8.20 3.16 22.67
N ALA A 101 -9.25 3.51 21.93
CA ALA A 101 -9.18 3.62 20.47
C ALA A 101 -8.61 4.97 20.03
N SER A 102 -7.44 4.98 19.36
CA SER A 102 -6.85 6.18 18.76
C SER A 102 -7.65 6.70 17.56
N TYR A 103 -7.42 7.95 17.15
CA TYR A 103 -8.06 8.53 15.95
C TYR A 103 -7.84 7.66 14.70
N ALA A 104 -6.58 7.30 14.45
CA ALA A 104 -6.23 6.49 13.31
C ALA A 104 -6.86 5.09 13.35
N SER A 105 -6.93 4.44 14.51
CA SER A 105 -7.62 3.15 14.69
C SER A 105 -9.08 3.25 14.22
N ARG A 106 -9.75 4.36 14.56
CA ARG A 106 -11.14 4.62 14.16
C ARG A 106 -11.29 4.89 12.67
N THR A 107 -10.28 5.47 12.03
CA THR A 107 -10.27 5.78 10.59
C THR A 107 -9.52 4.75 9.73
N MET A 108 -9.12 3.59 10.28
CA MET A 108 -8.29 2.59 9.56
C MET A 108 -8.92 2.12 8.26
N LEU A 109 -10.21 1.78 8.26
CA LEU A 109 -10.88 1.31 7.04
C LEU A 109 -10.94 2.43 5.99
N MET A 110 -11.31 3.64 6.40
CA MET A 110 -11.44 4.77 5.46
C MET A 110 -10.10 5.18 4.87
N SER A 111 -9.06 5.33 5.71
CA SER A 111 -7.69 5.60 5.24
C SER A 111 -7.20 4.50 4.28
N GLY A 112 -7.45 3.23 4.60
CA GLY A 112 -7.11 2.10 3.74
C GLY A 112 -7.81 2.12 2.39
N LEU A 113 -9.10 2.46 2.33
CA LEU A 113 -9.84 2.57 1.07
C LEU A 113 -9.34 3.74 0.21
N ILE A 114 -9.00 4.89 0.83
CA ILE A 114 -8.42 6.03 0.12
C ILE A 114 -7.03 5.66 -0.44
N ILE A 115 -6.21 4.94 0.34
CA ILE A 115 -4.93 4.39 -0.13
C ILE A 115 -5.16 3.40 -1.28
N GLY A 116 -6.20 2.58 -1.22
CA GLY A 116 -6.58 1.68 -2.33
C GLY A 116 -6.86 2.45 -3.63
N ALA A 117 -7.60 3.56 -3.56
CA ALA A 117 -7.83 4.44 -4.69
C ALA A 117 -6.52 5.08 -5.20
N PHE A 118 -5.64 5.51 -4.28
CA PHE A 118 -4.30 5.99 -4.63
C PHE A 118 -3.48 4.91 -5.36
N VAL A 119 -3.50 3.66 -4.91
CA VAL A 119 -2.78 2.56 -5.56
C VAL A 119 -3.27 2.36 -6.99
N VAL A 120 -4.59 2.40 -7.23
CA VAL A 120 -5.15 2.32 -8.59
C VAL A 120 -4.63 3.46 -9.46
N TYR A 121 -4.71 4.70 -8.98
CA TYR A 121 -4.18 5.85 -9.70
C TYR A 121 -2.67 5.73 -9.95
N HIS A 122 -1.90 5.33 -8.94
CA HIS A 122 -0.45 5.14 -9.01
C HIS A 122 -0.06 4.12 -10.09
N LEU A 123 -0.76 2.98 -10.15
CA LEU A 123 -0.55 1.97 -11.17
C LEU A 123 -0.92 2.51 -12.56
N LEU A 124 -2.04 3.19 -12.71
CA LEU A 124 -2.41 3.80 -14.00
C LEU A 124 -1.38 4.86 -14.44
N HIS A 125 -0.85 5.64 -13.50
CA HIS A 125 0.06 6.75 -13.78
C HIS A 125 1.47 6.28 -14.18
N PHE A 126 2.09 5.36 -13.43
CA PHE A 126 3.49 4.94 -13.66
C PHE A 126 3.68 3.51 -14.16
N THR A 127 2.71 2.60 -13.95
CA THR A 127 2.83 1.22 -14.46
C THR A 127 2.20 1.09 -15.84
N VAL A 128 0.94 1.51 -15.98
CA VAL A 128 0.21 1.50 -17.25
C VAL A 128 0.55 2.72 -18.10
N GLN A 129 1.03 3.80 -17.47
CA GLN A 129 1.46 5.02 -18.15
C GLN A 129 0.34 5.68 -18.96
N THR A 130 -0.87 5.68 -18.40
CA THR A 130 -2.07 6.20 -19.04
C THR A 130 -1.96 7.71 -19.28
N LYS A 131 -1.81 8.10 -20.55
CA LYS A 131 -1.60 9.49 -20.96
C LYS A 131 -2.70 10.46 -20.50
N SER A 132 -3.95 10.03 -20.48
CA SER A 132 -5.10 10.89 -20.12
C SER A 132 -5.14 11.35 -18.67
N ILE A 133 -4.39 10.72 -17.77
CA ILE A 133 -4.40 11.02 -16.33
C ILE A 133 -3.07 11.59 -15.81
N ASN A 134 -2.04 11.67 -16.67
CA ASN A 134 -0.73 12.18 -16.27
C ASN A 134 -0.67 13.72 -16.31
N PHE A 135 -1.55 14.36 -17.09
CA PHE A 135 -1.65 15.82 -17.25
C PHE A 135 -0.36 16.55 -17.67
N THR A 136 0.63 15.82 -18.18
CA THR A 136 1.93 16.37 -18.59
C THR A 136 1.98 16.77 -20.06
N GLY A 137 1.02 16.30 -20.87
CA GLY A 137 1.07 16.37 -22.34
C GLY A 137 2.09 15.42 -22.97
N GLN A 138 2.91 14.73 -22.18
CA GLN A 138 3.93 13.79 -22.64
C GLN A 138 3.38 12.36 -22.65
N ASP A 139 3.84 11.58 -23.62
CA ASP A 139 3.64 10.13 -23.64
C ASP A 139 4.78 9.46 -22.90
N PHE A 140 4.50 8.98 -21.69
CA PHE A 140 5.50 8.34 -20.84
C PHE A 140 6.09 7.10 -21.51
N VAL A 141 5.29 6.32 -22.25
CA VAL A 141 5.73 5.08 -22.90
C VAL A 141 6.82 5.34 -23.93
N ALA A 142 6.80 6.52 -24.55
CA ALA A 142 7.76 6.94 -25.57
C ALA A 142 9.07 7.51 -25.00
N LEU A 143 9.17 7.76 -23.69
CA LEU A 143 10.36 8.38 -23.09
C LEU A 143 11.56 7.43 -23.14
N ARG A 144 12.69 7.92 -23.66
CA ARG A 144 13.94 7.19 -23.77
C ARG A 144 15.11 8.01 -23.25
N ASP A 145 16.03 7.35 -22.56
CA ASP A 145 17.26 7.96 -22.07
C ASP A 145 18.34 7.97 -23.16
N THR A 146 19.53 8.47 -22.84
CA THR A 146 20.66 8.55 -23.79
C THR A 146 21.16 7.18 -24.27
N GLU A 147 20.85 6.11 -23.53
CA GLU A 147 21.19 4.72 -23.88
C GLU A 147 20.05 4.00 -24.61
N GLY A 148 18.94 4.70 -24.90
CA GLY A 148 17.76 4.11 -25.55
C GLY A 148 16.91 3.24 -24.63
N ARG A 149 17.16 3.24 -23.31
CA ARG A 149 16.33 2.56 -22.31
C ARG A 149 15.12 3.45 -21.98
N HIS A 150 14.12 2.90 -21.32
CA HIS A 150 12.97 3.70 -20.87
C HIS A 150 13.41 4.71 -19.79
N ASP A 151 13.10 5.99 -19.99
CA ASP A 151 13.57 7.09 -19.11
C ASP A 151 12.62 7.29 -17.92
N VAL A 152 12.83 6.47 -16.88
CA VAL A 152 12.09 6.52 -15.62
C VAL A 152 12.34 7.84 -14.90
N TYR A 153 13.56 8.38 -14.95
CA TYR A 153 13.91 9.65 -14.32
C TYR A 153 13.07 10.79 -14.90
N ARG A 154 13.06 10.95 -16.23
CA ARG A 154 12.27 11.99 -16.89
C ARG A 154 10.77 11.78 -16.68
N MET A 155 10.30 10.53 -16.67
CA MET A 155 8.91 10.19 -16.36
C MET A 155 8.50 10.71 -14.97
N MET A 156 9.33 10.46 -13.94
CA MET A 156 9.08 10.94 -12.58
C MET A 156 9.11 12.47 -12.50
N VAL A 157 10.13 13.11 -13.09
CA VAL A 157 10.24 14.58 -13.10
C VAL A 157 9.01 15.20 -13.77
N ALA A 158 8.63 14.73 -14.96
CA ALA A 158 7.47 15.26 -15.68
C ALA A 158 6.16 15.05 -14.91
N GLY A 159 5.96 13.86 -14.33
CA GLY A 159 4.75 13.55 -13.55
C GLY A 159 4.62 14.42 -12.30
N PHE A 160 5.71 14.65 -11.56
CA PHE A 160 5.70 15.45 -10.34
C PHE A 160 5.85 16.97 -10.57
N GLN A 161 6.08 17.41 -11.81
CA GLN A 161 5.98 18.83 -12.16
C GLN A 161 4.52 19.30 -12.25
N VAL A 162 3.55 18.39 -12.32
CA VAL A 162 2.12 18.75 -12.28
C VAL A 162 1.69 18.94 -10.81
N PRO A 163 1.35 20.17 -10.36
CA PRO A 163 1.08 20.45 -8.95
C PRO A 163 -0.08 19.64 -8.38
N LEU A 164 -1.11 19.38 -9.19
CA LEU A 164 -2.26 18.57 -8.79
C LEU A 164 -1.85 17.12 -8.50
N VAL A 165 -1.03 16.54 -9.36
CA VAL A 165 -0.52 15.17 -9.20
C VAL A 165 0.35 15.09 -7.95
N SER A 166 1.29 16.02 -7.79
CA SER A 166 2.16 16.08 -6.62
C SER A 166 1.40 16.26 -5.32
N GLY A 167 0.42 17.16 -5.28
CA GLY A 167 -0.44 17.36 -4.10
C GLY A 167 -1.21 16.09 -3.73
N PHE A 168 -1.73 15.37 -4.73
CA PHE A 168 -2.41 14.09 -4.50
C PHE A 168 -1.48 13.02 -3.93
N TYR A 169 -0.26 12.88 -4.48
CA TYR A 169 0.74 11.94 -3.97
C TYR A 169 1.18 12.29 -2.54
N VAL A 170 1.39 13.57 -2.23
CA VAL A 170 1.74 14.03 -0.88
C VAL A 170 0.64 13.69 0.14
N LEU A 171 -0.63 13.97 -0.20
CA LEU A 171 -1.77 13.61 0.64
C LEU A 171 -1.85 12.08 0.83
N ALA A 172 -1.67 11.31 -0.23
CA ALA A 172 -1.67 9.85 -0.16
C ALA A 172 -0.54 9.31 0.72
N MET A 173 0.65 9.90 0.67
CA MET A 173 1.77 9.52 1.55
C MET A 173 1.48 9.84 3.01
N ALA A 174 0.89 11.00 3.31
CA ALA A 174 0.48 11.34 4.67
C ALA A 174 -0.54 10.32 5.22
N LEU A 175 -1.52 9.93 4.41
CA LEU A 175 -2.49 8.90 4.78
C LEU A 175 -1.83 7.52 4.93
N LEU A 176 -0.89 7.17 4.06
CA LEU A 176 -0.12 5.92 4.18
C LEU A 176 0.69 5.87 5.46
N CYS A 177 1.38 6.95 5.83
CA CYS A 177 2.11 7.05 7.11
C CYS A 177 1.17 6.86 8.31
N LEU A 178 0.00 7.50 8.29
CA LEU A 178 -1.01 7.38 9.35
C LEU A 178 -1.63 5.97 9.41
N HIS A 179 -1.80 5.33 8.25
CA HIS A 179 -2.24 3.94 8.16
C HIS A 179 -1.19 2.97 8.72
N LEU A 180 0.09 3.16 8.38
CA LEU A 180 1.19 2.33 8.85
C LEU A 180 1.49 2.53 10.34
N SER A 181 1.39 3.76 10.86
CA SER A 181 1.67 4.06 12.27
C SER A 181 0.76 3.28 13.23
N HIS A 182 -0.42 2.86 12.78
CA HIS A 182 -1.30 1.97 13.53
C HIS A 182 -1.29 0.54 13.02
N GLY A 183 -1.19 0.34 11.70
CA GLY A 183 -1.21 -0.97 11.06
C GLY A 183 -0.10 -1.89 11.55
N ILE A 184 1.11 -1.37 11.78
CA ILE A 184 2.27 -2.17 12.20
C ILE A 184 2.03 -2.75 13.61
N GLY A 185 1.70 -1.91 14.60
CA GLY A 185 1.41 -2.38 15.94
C GLY A 185 0.20 -3.34 16.00
N ALA A 186 -0.85 -3.07 15.21
CA ALA A 186 -2.02 -3.93 15.12
C ALA A 186 -1.74 -5.29 14.47
N MET A 187 -0.79 -5.34 13.52
CA MET A 187 -0.31 -6.58 12.91
C MET A 187 0.38 -7.46 13.95
N PHE A 188 1.35 -6.91 14.70
CA PHE A 188 2.05 -7.64 15.77
C PHE A 188 1.09 -8.15 16.84
N GLN A 189 0.10 -7.34 17.22
CA GLN A 189 -0.95 -7.76 18.16
C GLN A 189 -1.79 -8.91 17.60
N SER A 190 -2.16 -8.85 16.32
CA SER A 190 -2.96 -9.91 15.69
C SER A 190 -2.19 -11.22 15.57
N LEU A 191 -0.86 -11.18 15.40
CA LEU A 191 0.01 -12.36 15.38
C LEU A 191 0.37 -12.88 16.78
N GLY A 192 -0.02 -12.17 17.84
CA GLY A 192 0.31 -12.54 19.23
C GLY A 192 1.73 -12.18 19.66
N TRP A 193 2.44 -11.35 18.89
CA TRP A 193 3.80 -10.90 19.19
C TRP A 193 3.84 -9.60 20.01
N LYS A 194 2.68 -9.01 20.30
CA LYS A 194 2.56 -7.87 21.23
C LYS A 194 2.08 -8.38 22.59
N ASP A 195 3.03 -8.81 23.41
CA ASP A 195 2.82 -9.24 24.80
C ASP A 195 3.47 -8.26 25.79
N GLU A 196 3.49 -8.58 27.09
CA GLU A 196 4.09 -7.71 28.12
C GLU A 196 5.60 -7.48 27.91
N VAL A 197 6.28 -8.37 27.21
CA VAL A 197 7.73 -8.33 26.99
C VAL A 197 8.08 -7.50 25.75
N TYR A 198 7.39 -7.76 24.64
CA TYR A 198 7.67 -7.09 23.35
C TYR A 198 6.82 -5.83 23.14
N GLY A 199 5.69 -5.71 23.84
CA GLY A 199 4.74 -4.60 23.69
C GLY A 199 5.28 -3.20 23.97
N PRO A 200 6.22 -2.98 24.89
CA PRO A 200 6.87 -1.67 25.09
C PRO A 200 7.75 -1.23 23.92
N TRP A 201 8.19 -2.17 23.06
CA TRP A 201 9.14 -1.93 21.98
C TRP A 201 8.48 -1.90 20.58
N ILE A 202 7.18 -2.20 20.51
CA ILE A 202 6.36 -2.33 19.29
C ILE A 202 5.16 -1.38 19.33
#